data_AF-A0A8D8JKE9-F1
#
_entry.id   AF-A0A8D8JKE9-F1
#
_cell.length_a   1.000
_cell.length_b   1.000
_cell.length_c   1.000
_cell.angle_alpha   90.00
_cell.angle_beta   90.00
_cell.angle_gamma   90.00
#
_symmetry.space_group_name_H-M   'P 1'
#
loop_
_entity.id
_entity.type
_entity.pdbx_description
1 polymer ?
#
loop_
_entity_poly.entity_id
_entity_poly.type
_entity_poly.pdbx_seq_one_letter_code
_entity_poly.pdbx_strand_id
1 'polypeptide(L)'
;MAARDIVQDDVCRRAAVSRRCFCQNYGEIVQTAQLVPRTELEVASILQECIEFLQVSPDELDDYARYNFQLNERSRCLMRCVIIRQGLYDDEQGPDLDRMYVQCGGYDVPEDEFKESARKCIDRLTEEFRCDKCALAARIVAECFPQESGPLFATIVAANLLKFKIRKTVKFFKKAF
;
A
#
# COMPACT_ATOMS: atom_id res chain seq x y z
N MET A 1 -0.41 26.41 27.94
CA MET A 1 -1.85 26.73 28.00
C MET A 1 -2.56 25.44 28.41
N ALA A 2 -3.13 25.39 29.62
CA ALA A 2 -3.63 24.16 30.23
C ALA A 2 -4.79 23.55 29.41
N ALA A 3 -4.73 22.25 29.15
CA ALA A 3 -5.86 21.48 28.67
C ALA A 3 -6.95 21.54 29.76
N ARG A 4 -8.03 22.28 29.50
CA ARG A 4 -9.20 22.25 30.37
C ARG A 4 -9.86 20.89 30.18
N ASP A 5 -9.89 20.09 31.23
CA ASP A 5 -10.63 18.82 31.27
C ASP A 5 -12.06 19.06 30.78
N ILE A 6 -12.42 18.39 29.68
CA ILE A 6 -13.77 18.47 29.12
C ILE A 6 -14.63 17.53 29.95
N VAL A 7 -15.54 18.11 30.74
CA VAL A 7 -16.50 17.37 31.57
C VAL A 7 -17.24 16.32 30.71
N GLN A 8 -17.32 15.10 31.22
CA GLN A 8 -17.78 13.91 30.48
C GLN A 8 -19.20 14.04 29.92
N ASP A 9 -20.05 14.82 30.60
CA ASP A 9 -21.48 15.01 30.31
C ASP A 9 -21.78 16.08 29.24
N ASP A 10 -20.80 16.91 28.87
CA ASP A 10 -20.98 17.93 27.82
C ASP A 10 -20.69 17.33 26.44
N VAL A 11 -21.63 16.52 25.95
CA VAL A 11 -21.54 15.78 24.69
C VAL A 11 -21.33 16.73 23.50
N CYS A 12 -22.00 17.89 23.49
CA CYS A 12 -21.89 18.87 22.41
C CYS A 12 -20.50 19.50 22.36
N ARG A 13 -19.93 19.89 23.50
CA ARG A 13 -18.57 20.45 23.54
C ARG A 13 -17.51 19.42 23.19
N ARG A 14 -17.67 18.17 23.62
CA ARG A 14 -16.80 17.06 23.22
C ARG A 14 -16.82 16.85 21.71
N ALA A 15 -18.01 16.74 21.13
CA ALA A 15 -18.17 16.59 19.68
C ALA A 15 -17.55 17.77 18.92
N ALA A 16 -17.72 19.00 19.40
CA ALA A 16 -17.13 20.19 18.79
C ALA A 16 -15.59 20.19 18.85
N VAL A 17 -14.98 19.76 19.96
CA VAL A 17 -13.52 19.65 20.08
C VAL A 17 -12.97 18.55 19.19
N SER A 18 -13.61 17.37 19.18
CA SER A 18 -13.22 16.26 18.31
C SER A 18 -13.32 16.65 16.83
N ARG A 19 -14.42 17.28 16.42
CA ARG A 19 -14.58 17.78 15.04
C ARG A 19 -13.53 18.83 14.70
N ARG A 20 -13.24 19.78 15.60
CA ARG A 20 -12.21 20.80 15.37
C ARG A 20 -10.83 20.19 15.17
N CYS A 21 -10.44 19.26 16.05
CA CYS A 21 -9.17 18.56 15.94
C CYS A 21 -9.09 17.81 14.61
N PHE A 22 -10.16 17.10 14.25
CA PHE A 22 -10.23 16.41 12.97
C PHE A 22 -10.05 17.38 11.80
N CYS A 23 -10.80 18.49 11.76
CA CYS A 23 -10.71 19.45 10.66
C CYS A 23 -9.35 20.14 10.54
N GLN A 24 -8.67 20.38 11.66
CA GLN A 24 -7.34 20.97 11.66
C GLN A 24 -6.25 20.02 11.14
N ASN A 25 -6.43 18.71 11.30
CA ASN A 25 -5.42 17.72 10.92
C ASN A 25 -5.75 16.98 9.61
N TYR A 26 -7.03 16.84 9.27
CA TYR A 26 -7.51 15.96 8.20
C TYR A 26 -8.50 16.64 7.23
N GLY A 27 -8.90 17.89 7.49
CA GLY A 27 -9.83 18.63 6.62
C GLY A 27 -11.32 18.42 6.91
N GLU A 28 -12.18 18.81 5.97
CA GLU A 28 -13.62 18.75 6.18
C GLU A 28 -14.16 17.31 6.16
N ILE A 29 -15.17 17.05 6.98
CA ILE A 29 -15.94 15.81 6.91
C ILE A 29 -16.81 15.89 5.65
N VAL A 30 -16.37 15.23 4.58
CA VAL A 30 -17.15 15.07 3.35
C VAL A 30 -18.20 13.98 3.54
N GLN A 31 -19.40 14.18 2.99
CA GLN A 31 -20.48 13.18 3.06
C GLN A 31 -20.22 11.98 2.16
N THR A 32 -19.36 12.13 1.15
CA THR A 32 -18.99 11.06 0.22
C THR A 32 -17.73 10.38 0.71
N ALA A 33 -17.72 9.04 0.66
CA ALA A 33 -16.52 8.27 0.96
C ALA A 33 -15.44 8.62 -0.08
N GLN A 34 -14.36 9.25 0.36
CA GLN A 34 -13.17 9.47 -0.45
C GLN A 34 -12.15 8.38 -0.15
N LEU A 35 -11.40 7.97 -1.17
CA LEU A 35 -10.26 7.12 -0.95
C LEU A 35 -9.17 7.92 -0.25
N VAL A 36 -8.72 7.44 0.91
CA VAL A 36 -7.55 7.96 1.60
C VAL A 36 -6.36 7.09 1.22
N PRO A 37 -5.30 7.64 0.59
CA PRO A 37 -4.08 6.91 0.32
C PRO A 37 -3.52 6.28 1.60
N ARG A 38 -3.18 5.00 1.53
CA ARG A 38 -2.43 4.32 2.59
C ARG A 38 -1.09 4.99 2.76
N THR A 39 -0.70 5.22 4.01
CA THR A 39 0.64 5.67 4.39
C THR A 39 1.67 4.56 4.18
N GLU A 40 2.95 4.92 4.07
CA GLU A 40 4.03 3.92 3.96
C GLU A 40 4.05 2.92 5.11
N LEU A 41 3.68 3.35 6.33
CA LEU A 41 3.59 2.49 7.51
C LEU A 41 2.43 1.50 7.41
N GLU A 42 1.29 1.91 6.87
CA GLU A 42 0.17 1.01 6.62
C GLU A 42 0.52 -0.01 5.52
N VAL A 43 1.18 0.42 4.44
CA VAL A 43 1.67 -0.49 3.40
C VAL A 43 2.70 -1.47 3.98
N ALA A 44 3.59 -1.03 4.86
CA ALA A 44 4.52 -1.90 5.57
C ALA A 44 3.82 -2.90 6.49
N SER A 45 2.76 -2.49 7.19
CA SER A 45 1.93 -3.41 7.99
C SER A 45 1.26 -4.46 7.12
N ILE A 46 0.69 -4.06 5.97
CA ILE A 46 0.07 -4.97 5.00
C ILE A 46 1.10 -5.96 4.44
N LEU A 47 2.29 -5.48 4.08
CA LEU A 47 3.39 -6.33 3.63
C LEU A 47 3.79 -7.32 4.72
N GLN A 48 3.88 -6.88 5.99
CA GLN A 48 4.17 -7.76 7.10
C GLN A 48 3.10 -8.84 7.28
N GLU A 49 1.81 -8.51 7.19
CA GLU A 49 0.72 -9.50 7.23
C GLU A 49 0.88 -10.53 6.11
N CYS A 50 1.12 -10.08 4.87
CA CYS A 50 1.30 -10.99 3.73
C CYS A 50 2.54 -11.89 3.87
N ILE A 51 3.64 -11.37 4.43
CA ILE A 51 4.83 -12.15 4.78
C ILE A 51 4.48 -13.26 5.76
N GLU A 52 3.70 -12.94 6.80
CA GLU A 52 3.27 -13.91 7.81
C GLU A 52 2.34 -14.98 7.21
N PHE A 53 1.37 -14.58 6.38
CA PHE A 53 0.46 -15.51 5.71
C PHE A 53 1.17 -16.47 4.75
N LEU A 54 2.14 -15.96 3.98
CA LEU A 54 2.88 -16.74 2.98
C LEU A 54 4.16 -17.39 3.55
N GLN A 55 4.44 -17.17 4.84
CA GLN A 55 5.63 -17.67 5.54
C GLN A 55 6.94 -17.28 4.83
N VAL A 56 7.03 -16.03 4.37
CA VAL A 56 8.23 -15.49 3.72
C VAL A 56 9.29 -15.18 4.77
N SER A 57 10.49 -15.68 4.59
CA SER A 57 11.61 -15.38 5.49
C SER A 57 12.18 -13.97 5.22
N PRO A 58 12.88 -13.35 6.20
CA PRO A 58 13.55 -12.07 5.99
C PRO A 58 14.54 -12.07 4.82
N ASP A 59 15.28 -13.17 4.63
CA ASP A 59 16.26 -13.32 3.55
C ASP A 59 15.56 -13.42 2.17
N GLU A 60 14.46 -14.16 2.08
CA GLU A 60 13.63 -14.20 0.87
C GLU A 60 13.05 -12.83 0.53
N LEU A 61 12.53 -12.09 1.52
CA LEU A 61 12.01 -10.74 1.29
C LEU A 61 13.10 -9.81 0.73
N ASP A 62 14.33 -9.97 1.21
CA ASP A 62 15.49 -9.23 0.75
C ASP A 62 15.75 -9.45 -0.74
N ASP A 63 15.73 -10.70 -1.18
CA ASP A 63 15.87 -11.06 -2.58
C ASP A 63 14.66 -10.63 -3.41
N TYR A 64 13.45 -10.84 -2.90
CA TYR A 64 12.21 -10.48 -3.62
C TYR A 64 12.19 -8.98 -3.95
N ALA A 65 12.55 -8.12 -2.99
CA ALA A 65 12.62 -6.68 -3.20
C ALA A 65 13.71 -6.29 -4.23
N ARG A 66 14.88 -6.95 -4.23
CA ARG A 66 15.95 -6.69 -5.21
C ARG A 66 15.56 -7.03 -6.64
N TYR A 67 14.70 -8.03 -6.80
CA TYR A 67 14.20 -8.49 -8.10
C TYR A 67 12.78 -8.00 -8.38
N ASN A 68 12.37 -6.88 -7.76
CA ASN A 68 11.07 -6.24 -8.00
C ASN A 68 9.86 -7.19 -7.90
N PHE A 69 9.96 -8.17 -6.98
CA PHE A 69 8.97 -9.23 -6.76
C PHE A 69 8.68 -10.09 -8.01
N GLN A 70 9.62 -10.17 -8.95
CA GLN A 70 9.52 -10.99 -10.18
C GLN A 70 10.37 -12.28 -10.15
N LEU A 71 11.12 -12.50 -9.07
CA LEU A 71 12.12 -13.57 -8.94
C LEU A 71 11.55 -14.98 -9.20
N ASN A 72 10.45 -15.31 -8.54
CA ASN A 72 9.79 -16.60 -8.62
C ASN A 72 8.29 -16.48 -8.28
N GLU A 73 7.54 -17.57 -8.41
CA GLU A 73 6.09 -17.61 -8.13
C GLU A 73 5.75 -17.07 -6.74
N ARG A 74 6.48 -17.47 -5.70
CA ARG A 74 6.25 -16.99 -4.32
C ARG A 74 6.41 -15.47 -4.20
N SER A 75 7.45 -14.90 -4.80
CA SER A 75 7.66 -13.46 -4.81
C SER A 75 6.52 -12.71 -5.50
N ARG A 76 5.99 -13.26 -6.60
CA ARG A 76 4.86 -12.68 -7.34
C ARG A 76 3.56 -12.80 -6.54
N CYS A 77 3.35 -13.93 -5.86
CA CYS A 77 2.21 -14.11 -4.98
C CYS A 77 2.25 -13.18 -3.76
N LEU A 78 3.44 -12.85 -3.24
CA LEU A 78 3.58 -11.85 -2.19
C LEU A 78 3.12 -10.46 -2.70
N MET A 79 3.56 -10.05 -3.89
CA MET A 79 3.12 -8.80 -4.51
C MET A 79 1.60 -8.78 -4.71
N ARG A 80 1.02 -9.87 -5.22
CA ARG A 80 -0.44 -10.04 -5.37
C ARG A 80 -1.17 -9.87 -4.03
N CYS A 81 -0.69 -10.53 -2.97
CA CYS A 81 -1.29 -10.40 -1.63
C CYS A 81 -1.31 -8.94 -1.19
N VAL A 82 -0.17 -8.24 -1.35
CA VAL A 82 -0.02 -6.85 -0.91
C VAL A 82 -1.01 -5.92 -1.60
N ILE A 83 -1.15 -5.99 -2.93
CA ILE A 83 -2.07 -5.10 -3.66
C ILE A 83 -3.54 -5.43 -3.44
N ILE A 84 -3.89 -6.70 -3.22
CA ILE A 84 -5.24 -7.11 -2.82
C ILE A 84 -5.57 -6.56 -1.44
N ARG A 85 -4.65 -6.70 -0.47
CA ARG A 85 -4.85 -6.22 0.92
C ARG A 85 -4.88 -4.70 1.03
N GLN A 86 -4.22 -4.00 0.11
CA GLN A 86 -4.38 -2.54 -0.04
C GLN A 86 -5.74 -2.15 -0.64
N GLY A 87 -6.43 -3.08 -1.29
CA GLY A 87 -7.69 -2.82 -1.99
C GLY A 87 -7.51 -2.14 -3.35
N LEU A 88 -6.33 -2.30 -3.96
CA LEU A 88 -6.02 -1.75 -5.29
C LEU A 88 -6.28 -2.74 -6.42
N TYR A 89 -6.47 -4.02 -6.09
CA TYR A 89 -6.55 -5.10 -7.06
C TYR A 89 -7.55 -6.16 -6.60
N ASP A 90 -8.27 -6.70 -7.56
CA ASP A 90 -9.13 -7.86 -7.41
C ASP A 90 -8.82 -8.89 -8.50
N ASP A 91 -8.95 -10.17 -8.20
CA ASP A 91 -8.64 -11.23 -9.16
C ASP A 91 -9.63 -11.30 -10.33
N GLU A 92 -10.87 -10.87 -10.13
CA GLU A 92 -11.93 -10.95 -11.13
C GLU A 92 -11.95 -9.68 -11.98
N GLN A 93 -11.78 -8.53 -11.34
CA GLN A 93 -11.88 -7.21 -11.99
C GLN A 93 -10.52 -6.62 -12.38
N GLY A 94 -9.42 -7.15 -11.86
CA GLY A 94 -8.08 -6.61 -12.06
C GLY A 94 -7.80 -5.37 -11.20
N PRO A 95 -6.92 -4.46 -11.65
CA PRO A 95 -6.56 -3.27 -10.89
C PRO A 95 -7.67 -2.20 -10.93
N ASP A 96 -7.94 -1.58 -9.78
CA ASP A 96 -8.78 -0.41 -9.65
C ASP A 96 -7.94 0.86 -9.95
N LEU A 97 -8.09 1.39 -11.16
CA LEU A 97 -7.26 2.51 -11.62
C LEU A 97 -7.55 3.83 -10.90
N ASP A 98 -8.78 4.04 -10.44
CA ASP A 98 -9.13 5.24 -9.66
C ASP A 98 -8.38 5.19 -8.32
N ARG A 99 -8.36 4.02 -7.70
CA ARG A 99 -7.64 3.82 -6.45
C ARG A 99 -6.14 3.87 -6.61
N MET A 100 -5.59 3.26 -7.66
CA MET A 100 -4.16 3.28 -7.93
C MET A 100 -3.64 4.70 -8.20
N TYR A 101 -4.41 5.52 -8.94
CA TYR A 101 -4.08 6.93 -9.18
C TYR A 101 -3.97 7.72 -7.88
N VAL A 102 -4.99 7.62 -7.02
CA VAL A 102 -5.03 8.34 -5.74
C VAL A 102 -3.97 7.84 -4.75
N GLN A 103 -3.81 6.51 -4.62
CA GLN A 103 -2.86 5.90 -3.68
C GLN A 103 -1.41 6.32 -3.92
N CYS A 104 -1.06 6.59 -5.18
CA CYS A 104 0.29 6.94 -5.61
C CYS A 104 0.53 8.45 -5.74
N GLY A 105 -0.45 9.28 -5.34
CA GLY A 105 -0.31 10.74 -5.39
C GLY A 105 -0.48 11.35 -6.79
N GLY A 106 -1.09 10.61 -7.72
CA GLY A 106 -1.17 10.97 -9.13
C GLY A 106 0.12 10.66 -9.90
N TYR A 107 0.10 10.92 -11.20
CA TYR A 107 1.23 10.72 -12.11
C TYR A 107 1.51 12.01 -12.89
N ASP A 108 2.71 12.15 -13.46
CA ASP A 108 3.14 13.34 -14.22
C ASP A 108 2.38 13.56 -15.55
N VAL A 109 1.29 12.81 -15.76
CA VAL A 109 0.41 12.86 -16.92
C VAL A 109 -1.04 13.04 -16.48
N PRO A 110 -1.92 13.60 -17.33
CA PRO A 110 -3.34 13.69 -17.05
C PRO A 110 -3.95 12.33 -16.66
N GLU A 111 -4.90 12.34 -15.75
CA GLU A 111 -5.51 11.11 -15.20
C GLU A 111 -6.12 10.21 -16.29
N ASP A 112 -6.81 10.80 -17.26
CA ASP A 112 -7.42 10.04 -18.36
C ASP A 112 -6.38 9.37 -19.26
N GLU A 113 -5.29 10.07 -19.58
CA GLU A 113 -4.17 9.54 -20.37
C GLU A 113 -3.47 8.39 -19.64
N PHE A 114 -3.23 8.57 -18.33
CA PHE A 114 -2.72 7.51 -17.47
C PHE A 114 -3.64 6.28 -17.50
N LYS A 115 -4.94 6.47 -17.27
CA LYS A 115 -5.92 5.37 -17.22
C LYS A 115 -6.01 4.64 -18.55
N GLU A 116 -5.96 5.34 -19.67
CA GLU A 116 -5.98 4.74 -21.00
C GLU A 116 -4.71 3.91 -21.25
N SER A 117 -3.53 4.47 -20.95
CA SER A 117 -2.24 3.78 -21.11
C SER A 117 -2.15 2.53 -20.24
N ALA A 118 -2.53 2.64 -18.97
CA ALA A 118 -2.58 1.52 -18.04
C ALA A 118 -3.53 0.43 -18.54
N ARG A 119 -4.74 0.79 -19.02
CA ARG A 119 -5.73 -0.18 -19.56
C ARG A 119 -5.13 -1.02 -20.68
N LYS A 120 -4.51 -0.37 -21.67
CA LYS A 120 -3.89 -1.05 -22.82
C LYS A 120 -2.82 -2.05 -22.37
N CYS A 121 -2.00 -1.67 -21.38
CA CYS A 121 -1.00 -2.57 -20.81
C CYS A 121 -1.63 -3.76 -20.07
N ILE A 122 -2.66 -3.50 -19.25
CA ILE A 122 -3.37 -4.51 -18.46
C ILE A 122 -4.07 -5.52 -19.37
N ASP A 123 -4.76 -5.06 -20.41
CA ASP A 123 -5.48 -5.93 -21.35
C ASP A 123 -4.51 -6.92 -22.01
N ARG A 124 -3.37 -6.42 -22.49
CA ARG A 124 -2.30 -7.25 -23.07
C ARG A 124 -1.80 -8.33 -22.10
N LEU A 125 -1.51 -7.97 -20.85
CA LEU A 125 -1.00 -8.92 -19.86
C LEU A 125 -2.08 -9.92 -19.41
N THR A 126 -3.34 -9.50 -19.36
CA THR A 126 -4.46 -10.34 -18.95
C THR A 126 -4.68 -11.48 -19.93
N GLU A 127 -4.50 -11.23 -21.23
CA GLU A 127 -4.54 -12.27 -22.26
C GLU A 127 -3.39 -13.28 -22.10
N GLU A 128 -2.18 -12.81 -21.81
CA GLU A 128 -0.97 -13.63 -21.70
C GLU A 128 -0.93 -14.49 -20.44
N PHE A 129 -1.33 -13.93 -19.29
CA PHE A 129 -1.17 -14.54 -17.96
C PHE A 129 -2.48 -14.93 -17.28
N ARG A 130 -3.56 -15.10 -18.04
CA ARG A 130 -4.92 -15.38 -17.52
C ARG A 130 -4.99 -16.48 -16.45
N CYS A 131 -4.17 -17.53 -16.58
CA CYS A 131 -4.18 -18.68 -15.68
C CYS A 131 -3.22 -18.53 -14.48
N ASP A 132 -2.24 -17.64 -14.55
CA ASP A 132 -1.27 -17.38 -13.46
C ASP A 132 -1.58 -16.04 -12.82
N LYS A 133 -2.47 -16.07 -11.82
CA LYS A 133 -2.93 -14.88 -11.11
C LYS A 133 -1.80 -14.14 -10.41
N CYS A 134 -0.83 -14.87 -9.85
CA CYS A 134 0.30 -14.25 -9.16
C CYS A 134 1.20 -13.53 -10.16
N ALA A 135 1.54 -14.17 -11.29
CA ALA A 135 2.31 -13.52 -12.34
C ALA A 135 1.57 -12.33 -12.94
N LEU A 136 0.28 -12.48 -13.25
CA LEU A 136 -0.53 -11.39 -13.81
C LEU A 136 -0.50 -10.15 -12.89
N ALA A 137 -0.84 -10.32 -11.62
CA ALA A 137 -0.85 -9.24 -10.64
C ALA A 137 0.53 -8.57 -10.49
N ALA A 138 1.59 -9.38 -10.36
CA ALA A 138 2.94 -8.84 -10.19
C ALA A 138 3.44 -8.10 -11.45
N ARG A 139 3.14 -8.64 -12.64
CA ARG A 139 3.54 -8.05 -13.94
C ARG A 139 2.80 -6.75 -14.22
N ILE A 140 1.49 -6.71 -13.94
CA ILE A 140 0.69 -5.48 -14.03
C ILE A 140 1.33 -4.36 -13.20
N VAL A 141 1.65 -4.64 -11.94
CA VAL A 141 2.26 -3.65 -11.04
C VAL A 141 3.66 -3.21 -11.52
N ALA A 142 4.45 -4.12 -12.07
CA ALA A 142 5.82 -3.83 -12.49
C ALA A 142 5.93 -3.14 -13.87
N GLU A 143 4.93 -3.31 -14.73
CA GLU A 143 5.00 -2.87 -16.14
C GLU A 143 3.97 -1.82 -16.53
N CYS A 144 2.78 -1.83 -15.93
CA CYS A 144 1.71 -0.92 -16.33
C CYS A 144 1.70 0.38 -15.52
N PHE A 145 2.57 0.50 -14.52
CA PHE A 145 2.69 1.68 -13.67
C PHE A 145 4.16 2.14 -13.57
N PRO A 146 4.41 3.44 -13.39
CA PRO A 146 5.77 3.97 -13.20
C PRO A 146 6.48 3.33 -12.01
N GLN A 147 7.76 2.97 -12.19
CA GLN A 147 8.56 2.29 -11.16
C GLN A 147 8.95 3.20 -9.98
N GLU A 148 8.91 4.52 -10.16
CA GLU A 148 9.34 5.50 -9.15
C GLU A 148 8.20 6.04 -8.28
N SER A 149 6.95 5.82 -8.69
CA SER A 149 5.77 6.32 -7.99
C SER A 149 4.63 5.31 -7.89
N GLY A 150 4.72 4.15 -8.53
CA GLY A 150 3.65 3.16 -8.55
C GLY A 150 3.61 2.20 -7.35
N PRO A 151 2.68 1.21 -7.38
CA PRO A 151 2.51 0.25 -6.28
C PRO A 151 3.75 -0.61 -6.01
N LEU A 152 4.57 -0.84 -7.04
CA LEU A 152 5.87 -1.53 -6.90
C LEU A 152 6.80 -0.73 -5.97
N PHE A 153 6.96 0.56 -6.25
CA PHE A 153 7.80 1.46 -5.46
C PHE A 153 7.35 1.48 -4.00
N ALA A 154 6.04 1.69 -3.77
CA ALA A 154 5.47 1.71 -2.43
C ALA A 154 5.76 0.41 -1.66
N THR A 155 5.71 -0.74 -2.33
CA THR A 155 6.00 -2.04 -1.72
C THR A 155 7.50 -2.23 -1.42
N ILE A 156 8.39 -1.72 -2.27
CA ILE A 156 9.85 -1.71 -2.02
C ILE A 156 10.19 -0.82 -0.83
N VAL A 157 9.61 0.38 -0.75
CA VAL A 157 9.76 1.29 0.40
C VAL A 157 9.29 0.60 1.68
N ALA A 158 8.12 -0.03 1.65
CA ALA A 158 7.59 -0.82 2.76
C ALA A 158 8.53 -1.95 3.19
N ALA A 159 9.11 -2.70 2.25
CA ALA A 159 10.10 -3.75 2.56
C ALA A 159 11.32 -3.17 3.28
N ASN A 160 11.82 -2.01 2.84
CA ASN A 160 12.95 -1.34 3.49
C ASN A 160 12.61 -0.84 4.90
N LEU A 161 11.40 -0.34 5.13
CA LEU A 161 10.92 0.05 6.46
C LEU A 161 10.89 -1.15 7.43
N LEU A 162 10.40 -2.30 6.97
CA LEU A 162 10.40 -3.54 7.76
C LEU A 162 11.83 -4.00 8.10
N LYS A 163 12.77 -3.94 7.16
CA LYS A 163 14.18 -4.25 7.41
C LYS A 163 14.77 -3.35 8.51
N PHE A 164 14.47 -2.06 8.48
CA PHE A 164 14.93 -1.12 9.50
C PHE A 164 14.38 -1.47 10.89
N LYS A 165 13.10 -1.85 10.98
CA LYS A 165 12.46 -2.31 12.21
C LYS A 165 13.13 -3.59 12.74
N ILE A 166 13.34 -4.60 11.90
CA ILE A 166 14.00 -5.87 12.26
C ILE A 166 15.44 -5.61 12.75
N ARG A 167 16.23 -4.81 12.00
CA ARG A 167 17.61 -4.48 12.37
C ARG A 167 17.70 -3.75 13.70
N LYS A 168 16.75 -2.86 14.00
CA LYS A 168 16.66 -2.20 15.31
C LYS A 168 16.35 -3.20 16.43
N THR A 169 15.39 -4.09 16.23
CA THR A 169 15.03 -5.13 17.21
C THR A 169 16.22 -6.04 17.50
N VAL A 170 16.92 -6.53 16.47
CA VAL A 170 18.12 -7.38 16.64
C VAL A 170 19.26 -6.63 17.33
N LYS A 171 19.50 -5.36 16.98
CA LYS A 171 20.50 -4.53 17.68
C LYS A 171 20.14 -4.28 19.15
N PHE A 172 18.86 -4.15 19.46
CA PHE A 172 18.38 -4.00 20.83
C PHE A 172 18.61 -5.28 21.64
N PHE A 173 18.24 -6.45 21.10
CA PHE A 173 18.52 -7.74 21.75
C PHE A 173 20.02 -8.00 21.93
N LYS A 174 20.86 -7.70 20.93
CA LYS A 174 22.33 -7.82 21.05
C LYS A 174 22.98 -6.84 22.04
N LYS A 175 22.26 -5.82 22.51
CA LYS A 175 22.73 -4.90 23.56
C LYS A 175 22.17 -5.25 24.94
N ALA A 176 21.13 -6.07 25.01
CA ALA A 176 20.46 -6.47 26.24
C ALA A 176 21.04 -7.76 26.85
N PHE A 177 21.90 -8.45 26.11
CA PHE A 177 22.68 -9.64 26.50
C PHE A 177 24.15 -9.41 26.15
#